data_AF-A0A3A6TRW9-F1
#
_entry.id   AF-A0A3A6TRW9-F1
#
_cell.length_a   1.000
_cell.length_b   1.000
_cell.length_c   1.000
_cell.angle_alpha   90.00
_cell.angle_beta   90.00
_cell.angle_gamma   90.00
#
_symmetry.space_group_name_H-M   'P 1'
#
loop_
_entity.id
_entity.type
_entity.pdbx_description
1 polymer ?
#
loop_
_entity_poly.entity_id
_entity_poly.type
_entity_poly.pdbx_seq_one_letter_code
_entity_poly.pdbx_strand_id
1 'polypeptide(L)'
;QTKLKNKLRDIVKHRTSNTLGVLINKVNQVLRGWKHYFGGIGYPRGVFFRINGFVVNRFYRWHRRLSQRRSKYLSRGAYEKLRQAGLEYLPTTR
;
A
#
# COMPACT_ATOMS: atom_id res chain seq x y z
N GLN A 1 7.26 11.28 -7.44
CA GLN A 1 6.51 10.05 -7.05
C GLN A 1 7.31 8.75 -7.23
N THR A 2 8.23 8.67 -8.20
CA THR A 2 8.96 7.44 -8.54
C THR A 2 9.75 6.83 -7.38
N LYS A 3 10.48 7.65 -6.60
CA LYS A 3 11.24 7.18 -5.41
C LYS A 3 10.34 6.49 -4.37
N LEU A 4 9.19 7.08 -4.03
CA LEU A 4 8.21 6.46 -3.12
C LEU A 4 7.70 5.13 -3.67
N LYS A 5 7.25 5.11 -4.93
CA LYS A 5 6.73 3.89 -5.56
C LYS A 5 7.78 2.78 -5.60
N ASN A 6 9.05 3.12 -5.79
CA ASN A 6 10.15 2.15 -5.73
C ASN A 6 10.34 1.60 -4.31
N LYS A 7 10.41 2.46 -3.29
CA LYS A 7 10.51 2.02 -1.89
C LYS A 7 9.36 1.07 -1.50
N LEU A 8 8.14 1.39 -1.91
CA LEU A 8 6.96 0.55 -1.70
C LEU A 8 7.03 -0.79 -2.46
N ARG A 9 7.61 -0.81 -3.67
CA ARG A 9 7.86 -2.05 -4.43
C ARG A 9 8.85 -2.96 -3.73
N ASP A 10 9.89 -2.37 -3.14
CA ASP A 10 10.95 -3.10 -2.45
C ASP A 10 10.44 -3.75 -1.16
N ILE A 11 9.57 -3.04 -0.44
CA ILE A 11 8.88 -3.59 0.74
C ILE A 11 7.93 -4.71 0.33
N VAL A 12 7.00 -4.44 -0.59
CA VAL A 12 5.99 -5.40 -1.03
C VAL A 12 6.49 -6.12 -2.29
N LYS A 13 7.60 -6.84 -2.18
CA LYS A 13 8.15 -7.65 -3.28
C LYS A 13 7.55 -9.06 -3.28
N HIS A 14 7.63 -9.78 -4.41
CA HIS A 14 7.01 -11.11 -4.53
C HIS A 14 7.68 -12.16 -3.63
N ARG A 15 9.02 -12.15 -3.54
CA ARG A 15 9.79 -13.13 -2.77
C ARG A 15 10.13 -12.57 -1.39
N THR A 16 9.24 -12.78 -0.43
CA THR A 16 9.43 -12.40 0.98
C THR A 16 8.71 -13.39 1.86
N SER A 17 9.34 -13.77 2.99
CA SER A 17 8.74 -14.55 4.07
C SER A 17 7.87 -13.72 5.03
N ASN A 18 7.75 -12.41 4.83
CA ASN A 18 6.94 -11.54 5.67
C ASN A 18 5.43 -11.83 5.47
N THR A 19 4.69 -11.81 6.57
CA THR A 19 3.23 -11.89 6.58
C THR A 19 2.58 -10.57 6.10
N LEU A 20 1.28 -10.60 5.82
CA LEU A 20 0.51 -9.42 5.43
C LEU A 20 0.66 -8.27 6.45
N GLY A 21 0.52 -8.57 7.74
CA GLY A 21 0.63 -7.58 8.82
C GLY A 21 2.02 -6.93 8.88
N VAL A 22 3.09 -7.72 8.74
CA VAL A 22 4.47 -7.17 8.73
C VAL A 22 4.69 -6.23 7.54
N LEU A 23 4.18 -6.59 6.37
CA LEU A 23 4.27 -5.74 5.18
C LEU A 23 3.44 -4.46 5.34
N ILE A 24 2.24 -4.55 5.90
CA ILE A 24 1.39 -3.40 6.21
C ILE A 24 2.12 -2.44 7.14
N ASN A 25 2.72 -2.93 8.23
CA ASN A 25 3.46 -2.08 9.17
C ASN A 25 4.61 -1.33 8.50
N LYS A 26 5.40 -2.02 7.66
CA LYS A 26 6.50 -1.39 6.90
C LYS A 26 5.99 -0.34 5.91
N VAL A 27 4.88 -0.62 5.22
CA VAL A 27 4.25 0.34 4.30
C VAL A 27 3.70 1.54 5.05
N ASN A 28 2.99 1.33 6.15
CA ASN A 28 2.42 2.39 6.99
C ASN A 28 3.52 3.35 7.49
N GLN A 29 4.67 2.84 7.93
CA GLN A 29 5.79 3.69 8.34
C GLN A 29 6.23 4.65 7.22
N VAL A 30 6.34 4.16 5.99
CA VAL A 30 6.68 4.99 4.82
C VAL A 30 5.57 6.00 4.50
N LEU A 31 4.31 5.56 4.52
CA LEU A 31 3.17 6.42 4.21
C LEU A 31 2.98 7.52 5.27
N ARG A 32 3.19 7.23 6.56
CA ARG A 32 3.16 8.22 7.64
C ARG A 32 4.25 9.27 7.46
N GLY A 33 5.49 8.85 7.22
CA GLY A 33 6.59 9.78 6.94
C GLY A 33 6.29 10.69 5.74
N TRP A 34 5.71 10.12 4.68
CA TRP A 34 5.22 10.90 3.54
C TRP A 34 4.09 11.86 3.92
N LYS A 35 3.09 11.39 4.66
CA LYS A 35 1.96 12.21 5.11
C LYS A 35 2.45 13.41 5.92
N HIS A 36 3.38 13.21 6.85
CA HIS A 36 3.93 14.31 7.66
C HIS A 36 4.73 15.30 6.82
N TYR A 37 5.62 14.81 5.95
CA TYR A 37 6.42 15.67 5.07
C TYR A 37 5.55 16.56 4.18
N PHE A 38 4.47 16.02 3.62
CA PHE A 38 3.61 16.74 2.68
C PHE A 38 2.39 17.42 3.32
N GLY A 39 2.09 17.12 4.59
CA GLY A 39 0.93 17.66 5.30
C GLY A 39 0.98 19.17 5.49
N GLY A 40 2.17 19.74 5.69
CA GLY A 40 2.36 21.20 5.83
C GLY A 40 2.47 21.98 4.51
N ILE A 41 2.70 21.30 3.38
CA ILE A 41 3.04 21.93 2.09
C ILE A 41 1.84 21.94 1.12
N GLY A 42 0.77 21.19 1.41
CA GLY A 42 -0.46 21.19 0.61
C GLY A 42 -0.31 20.43 -0.71
N TYR A 43 -0.31 19.10 -0.67
CA TYR A 43 -0.21 18.29 -1.88
C TYR A 43 -1.57 18.04 -2.57
N PRO A 44 -1.63 18.01 -3.92
CA PRO A 44 -2.88 17.77 -4.63
C PRO A 44 -3.42 16.35 -4.39
N ARG A 45 -4.69 16.26 -3.97
CA ARG A 45 -5.43 15.02 -3.64
C ARG A 45 -5.26 13.91 -4.66
N GLY A 46 -5.22 14.26 -5.95
CA GLY A 46 -5.03 13.30 -7.04
C GLY A 46 -3.72 12.52 -6.97
N VAL A 47 -2.70 13.03 -6.27
CA VAL A 47 -1.46 12.27 -6.04
C VAL A 47 -1.65 11.25 -4.93
N PHE A 48 -2.27 11.62 -3.80
CA PHE A 48 -2.56 10.70 -2.70
C PHE A 48 -3.49 9.57 -3.14
N PHE A 49 -4.53 9.89 -3.91
CA PHE A 49 -5.37 8.88 -4.54
C PHE A 49 -4.57 7.90 -5.41
N ARG A 50 -3.68 8.41 -6.28
CA ARG A 50 -2.81 7.57 -7.12
C ARG A 50 -1.83 6.71 -6.30
N ILE A 51 -1.35 7.19 -5.17
CA ILE A 51 -0.48 6.42 -4.26
C ILE A 51 -1.29 5.33 -3.56
N ASN A 52 -2.46 5.64 -3.02
CA ASN A 52 -3.35 4.66 -2.38
C ASN A 52 -3.69 3.52 -3.36
N GLY A 53 -4.13 3.86 -4.58
CA GLY A 53 -4.42 2.87 -5.62
C GLY A 53 -3.20 2.03 -6.02
N PHE A 54 -2.02 2.65 -6.07
CA PHE A 54 -0.77 1.93 -6.32
C PHE A 54 -0.45 0.90 -5.23
N VAL A 55 -0.57 1.28 -3.96
CA VAL A 55 -0.32 0.38 -2.81
C VAL A 55 -1.29 -0.79 -2.83
N VAL A 56 -2.59 -0.54 -3.03
CA VAL A 56 -3.62 -1.59 -3.10
C VAL A 56 -3.35 -2.58 -4.23
N ASN A 57 -3.09 -2.08 -5.44
CA ASN A 57 -2.74 -2.93 -6.58
C ASN A 57 -1.45 -3.73 -6.32
N ARG A 58 -0.50 -3.17 -5.57
CA ARG A 58 0.74 -3.87 -5.22
C ARG A 58 0.49 -5.03 -4.27
N PHE A 59 -0.26 -4.83 -3.20
CA PHE A 59 -0.66 -5.91 -2.28
C PHE A 59 -1.50 -6.98 -2.98
N TYR A 60 -2.44 -6.58 -3.85
CA TYR A 60 -3.21 -7.52 -4.67
C TYR A 60 -2.29 -8.41 -5.51
N ARG A 61 -1.32 -7.83 -6.23
CA ARG A 61 -0.36 -8.57 -7.06
C ARG A 61 0.55 -9.47 -6.23
N TRP A 62 1.03 -8.97 -5.09
CA TRP A 62 1.85 -9.75 -4.16
C TRP A 62 1.10 -10.99 -3.68
N HIS A 63 -0.09 -10.78 -3.13
CA HIS A 63 -0.92 -11.85 -2.57
C HIS A 63 -1.30 -12.91 -3.60
N ARG A 64 -1.65 -12.50 -4.83
CA ARG A 64 -1.95 -13.45 -5.93
C ARG A 64 -0.77 -14.34 -6.31
N ARG A 65 0.46 -13.96 -6.00
CA ARG A 65 1.67 -14.68 -6.39
C ARG A 65 2.30 -15.48 -5.24
N LEU A 66 1.74 -15.43 -4.03
CA LEU A 66 2.27 -16.14 -2.86
C LEU A 66 2.12 -17.66 -2.96
N SER A 67 1.03 -18.14 -3.56
CA SER A 67 0.72 -19.55 -3.68
C SER A 67 0.60 -19.95 -5.15
N GLN A 68 1.01 -21.18 -5.46
CA GLN A 68 0.72 -21.81 -6.75
C GLN A 68 -0.80 -21.84 -7.01
N ARG A 69 -1.60 -22.06 -5.96
CA ARG A 69 -3.05 -21.90 -6.00
C ARG A 69 -3.41 -20.46 -5.62
N ARG A 70 -3.55 -19.61 -6.64
CA ARG A 70 -3.82 -18.18 -6.48
C ARG A 70 -5.00 -17.92 -5.55
N SER A 71 -4.75 -17.31 -4.40
CA SER A 71 -5.82 -16.93 -3.47
C SER A 71 -6.62 -15.75 -4.03
N LYS A 72 -7.95 -15.84 -3.92
CA LYS A 72 -8.90 -14.79 -4.30
C LYS A 72 -9.21 -13.82 -3.16
N TYR A 73 -8.59 -13.97 -1.99
CA TYR A 73 -8.90 -13.12 -0.83
C TYR A 73 -8.82 -11.62 -1.16
N LEU A 74 -7.74 -11.14 -1.80
CA LEU A 74 -7.61 -9.74 -2.22
C LEU A 74 -8.18 -9.43 -3.62
N SER A 75 -8.93 -10.33 -4.29
CA SER A 75 -9.44 -10.03 -5.64
C SER A 75 -10.65 -9.10 -5.65
N ARG A 76 -11.52 -9.19 -4.64
CA ARG A 76 -12.69 -8.33 -4.46
C ARG A 76 -12.61 -7.61 -3.12
N GLY A 77 -12.83 -6.30 -3.15
CA GLY A 77 -12.76 -5.45 -1.95
C GLY A 77 -11.35 -5.34 -1.38
N ALA A 78 -10.32 -5.37 -2.22
CA ALA A 78 -8.92 -5.30 -1.79
C ALA A 78 -8.63 -4.09 -0.91
N TYR A 79 -9.24 -2.94 -1.25
CA TYR A 79 -9.14 -1.71 -0.47
C TYR A 79 -9.67 -1.93 0.96
N GLU A 80 -10.93 -2.35 1.10
CA GLU A 80 -11.54 -2.58 2.41
C GLU A 80 -10.83 -3.66 3.23
N LYS A 81 -10.41 -4.76 2.61
CA LYS A 81 -9.70 -5.84 3.31
C LYS A 81 -8.33 -5.40 3.82
N LEU A 82 -7.63 -4.57 3.05
CA LEU A 82 -6.35 -4.00 3.49
C LEU A 82 -6.57 -2.96 4.58
N ARG A 83 -7.64 -2.14 4.48
CA ARG A 83 -8.08 -1.21 5.54
C ARG A 83 -8.33 -1.96 6.85
N GLN A 84 -9.13 -3.03 6.80
CA GLN A 84 -9.46 -3.89 7.94
C GLN A 84 -8.20 -4.56 8.52
N ALA A 85 -7.25 -4.93 7.66
CA ALA A 85 -5.95 -5.46 8.09
C ALA A 85 -4.98 -4.40 8.63
N GLY A 86 -5.38 -3.12 8.71
CA GLY A 86 -4.61 -2.04 9.31
C GLY A 86 -3.80 -1.19 8.34
N LEU A 87 -4.00 -1.30 7.02
CA LEU A 87 -3.34 -0.42 6.05
C LEU A 87 -3.89 1.01 6.16
N GLU A 88 -2.98 1.96 6.37
CA GLU A 88 -3.32 3.37 6.38
C GLU A 88 -3.33 3.94 4.97
N TYR A 89 -4.28 4.85 4.73
CA TYR A 89 -4.39 5.56 3.46
C TYR A 89 -4.08 7.03 3.65
N LEU A 90 -3.45 7.61 2.64
CA LEU A 90 -3.21 9.04 2.58
C LEU A 90 -4.56 9.76 2.40
N PRO A 91 -4.74 10.93 3.03
CA PRO A 91 -6.01 11.64 3.01
C PRO A 91 -6.39 12.02 1.57
N THR A 92 -7.61 11.72 1.16
CA THR A 92 -8.15 12.12 -0.14
C THR A 92 -9.24 13.18 -0.01
N THR A 93 -9.65 13.49 1.22
CA THR A 93 -10.67 14.48 1.58
C THR A 93 -9.98 15.72 2.16
N ARG A 94 -10.61 16.90 2.05
CA ARG A 94 -10.13 18.12 2.74
C ARG A 94 -10.23 17.94 4.24
#